data_AF-A0A7C1WSP0-F1
#
_entry.id   AF-A0A7C1WSP0-F1
#
_cell.length_a   1.000
_cell.length_b   1.000
_cell.length_c   1.000
_cell.angle_alpha   90.00
_cell.angle_beta   90.00
_cell.angle_gamma   90.00
#
_symmetry.space_group_name_H-M   'P 1'
#
loop_
_entity.id
_entity.type
_entity.pdbx_description
1 polymer ?
#
loop_
_entity_poly.entity_id
_entity_poly.type
_entity_poly.pdbx_seq_one_letter_code
_entity_poly.pdbx_strand_id
1 'polypeptide(L)'
;MFGNEGFLASIMTRLTENKTELEYKREYYTLDALYVGGENLYRQNRTYPSELNVLIEHEQGDNVEEEMWKLIFWRSPLKVIIFYDWNEYEKTTNARREWLDRKLIKLVDMLNKANAYFPENQETNYLFIIGNRVEKDQLPNWRWASNKQIQPTSFVGG
;
A
#
# COMPACT_ATOMS: atom_id res chain seq x y z
N MET A 1 -19.30 0.45 11.96
CA MET A 1 -19.09 -0.99 12.25
C MET A 1 -18.16 -1.49 11.16
N PHE A 2 -16.87 -1.68 11.44
CA PHE A 2 -15.97 -2.28 10.45
C PHE A 2 -16.39 -3.74 10.27
N GLY A 3 -16.70 -4.16 9.04
CA GLY A 3 -17.12 -5.53 8.78
C GLY A 3 -16.04 -6.51 9.23
N ASN A 4 -16.42 -7.52 10.01
CA ASN A 4 -15.51 -8.57 10.50
C ASN A 4 -15.08 -9.55 9.39
N GLU A 5 -15.40 -9.26 8.13
CA GLU A 5 -15.15 -10.13 6.99
C GLU A 5 -14.56 -9.30 5.84
N GLY A 6 -13.60 -9.88 5.11
CA GLY A 6 -12.96 -9.25 3.96
C GLY A 6 -11.44 -9.06 4.08
N PHE A 7 -10.81 -8.59 3.00
CA PHE A 7 -9.35 -8.47 2.86
C PHE A 7 -8.70 -7.60 3.94
N LEU A 8 -9.27 -6.41 4.21
CA LEU A 8 -8.73 -5.51 5.22
C LEU A 8 -8.91 -6.07 6.64
N ALA A 9 -10.07 -6.66 6.92
CA ALA A 9 -10.36 -7.27 8.22
C ALA A 9 -9.38 -8.42 8.51
N SER A 10 -9.11 -9.29 7.54
CA SER A 10 -8.17 -10.41 7.73
C SER A 10 -6.73 -9.94 7.95
N ILE A 11 -6.30 -8.87 7.27
CA ILE A 11 -4.99 -8.27 7.50
C ILE A 11 -4.91 -7.66 8.91
N MET A 12 -5.92 -6.89 9.32
CA MET A 12 -5.94 -6.26 10.64
C MET A 12 -5.96 -7.30 11.75
N THR A 13 -6.78 -8.34 11.65
CA THR A 13 -6.79 -9.47 12.58
C THR A 13 -5.39 -10.05 12.72
N ARG A 14 -4.72 -10.39 11.61
CA ARG A 14 -3.36 -10.95 11.61
C ARG A 14 -2.32 -10.01 12.23
N LEU A 15 -2.38 -8.71 11.94
CA LEU A 15 -1.48 -7.72 12.53
C LEU A 15 -1.68 -7.58 14.05
N THR A 16 -2.89 -7.84 14.55
CA THR A 16 -3.22 -7.72 15.98
C THR A 16 -3.07 -9.02 16.77
N GLU A 17 -3.19 -10.19 16.13
CA GLU A 17 -3.08 -11.50 16.77
C GLU A 17 -1.71 -11.74 17.42
N ASN A 18 -0.65 -11.11 16.89
CA ASN A 18 0.72 -11.27 17.39
C ASN A 18 1.09 -10.33 18.57
N LYS A 19 0.16 -9.53 19.10
CA LYS A 19 0.30 -8.71 20.34
C LYS A 19 1.60 -7.89 20.48
N THR A 20 2.27 -7.54 19.39
CA THR A 20 3.40 -6.61 19.42
C THR A 20 2.85 -5.18 19.39
N GLU A 21 3.25 -4.34 20.36
CA GLU A 21 2.97 -2.91 20.29
C GLU A 21 3.53 -2.37 18.97
N LEU A 22 2.65 -1.93 18.08
CA LEU A 22 3.04 -1.38 16.79
C LEU A 22 3.54 0.06 16.99
N GLU A 23 4.82 0.29 16.71
CA GLU A 23 5.41 1.62 16.74
C GLU A 23 5.36 2.23 15.33
N TYR A 24 4.75 3.40 15.21
CA TYR A 24 4.77 4.19 13.97
C TYR A 24 6.10 4.94 13.83
N LYS A 25 6.72 4.84 12.65
CA LYS A 25 7.91 5.61 12.28
C LYS A 25 7.71 6.30 10.94
N ARG A 26 8.37 7.44 10.75
CA ARG A 26 8.36 8.25 9.52
C ARG A 26 9.76 8.32 8.92
N GLU A 27 9.82 8.46 7.60
CA GLU A 27 11.04 8.76 6.83
C GLU A 27 12.19 7.82 7.19
N TYR A 28 11.91 6.51 7.17
CA TYR A 28 12.87 5.48 7.58
C TYR A 28 13.60 4.96 6.34
N TYR A 29 14.85 5.40 6.17
CA TYR A 29 15.61 5.25 4.93
C TYR A 29 14.90 5.90 3.74
N THR A 30 14.39 5.09 2.80
CA THR A 30 13.72 5.54 1.59
C THR A 30 12.20 5.49 1.70
N LEU A 31 11.68 4.94 2.80
CA LEU A 31 10.25 4.74 3.04
C LEU A 31 9.64 5.97 3.70
N ASP A 32 8.50 6.43 3.20
CA ASP A 32 7.77 7.55 3.79
C ASP A 32 7.28 7.25 5.21
N ALA A 33 6.72 6.06 5.44
CA ALA A 33 6.25 5.63 6.74
C ALA A 33 6.20 4.12 6.91
N LEU A 34 6.20 3.67 8.16
CA LEU A 34 6.07 2.26 8.51
C LEU A 34 5.56 2.05 9.93
N TYR A 35 5.02 0.86 10.17
CA TYR A 35 4.79 0.33 11.49
C TYR A 35 5.75 -0.83 11.75
N VAL A 36 6.43 -0.77 12.89
CA VAL A 36 7.39 -1.79 13.32
C VAL A 36 6.91 -2.47 14.59
N GLY A 37 7.42 -3.66 14.85
CA GLY A 37 7.13 -4.41 16.07
C GLY A 37 8.25 -5.39 16.41
N GLY A 38 7.91 -6.36 17.24
CA GLY A 38 8.81 -7.41 17.68
C GLY A 38 9.84 -6.94 18.70
N GLU A 39 10.99 -7.62 18.73
CA GLU A 39 12.08 -7.34 19.66
C GLU A 39 13.08 -6.36 19.05
N ASN A 40 13.75 -5.59 19.91
CA ASN A 40 14.87 -4.76 19.47
C ASN A 40 16.16 -5.59 19.41
N LEU A 41 16.66 -5.84 18.19
CA LEU A 41 17.74 -6.78 17.94
C LEU A 41 19.15 -6.20 18.08
N TYR A 42 19.32 -4.88 18.14
CA TYR A 42 20.65 -4.27 18.11
C TYR A 42 21.13 -3.84 19.49
N ARG A 43 20.44 -2.91 20.20
CA ARG A 43 20.76 -2.45 21.58
C ARG A 43 19.56 -1.77 22.26
N GLN A 44 19.55 -1.74 23.60
CA GLN A 44 18.50 -1.13 24.46
C GLN A 44 18.10 0.33 24.15
N ASN A 45 18.83 1.08 23.31
CA ASN A 45 18.49 2.45 22.90
C ASN A 45 18.75 2.73 21.40
N ARG A 46 18.94 1.69 20.58
CA ARG A 46 19.07 1.80 19.11
C ARG A 46 18.16 0.75 18.50
N THR A 47 17.03 1.20 17.95
CA THR A 47 15.96 0.34 17.46
C THR A 47 16.29 -0.25 16.10
N TYR A 48 16.69 -1.52 16.08
CA TYR A 48 16.50 -2.37 14.90
C TYR A 48 15.38 -3.35 15.24
N PRO A 49 14.12 -3.04 14.87
CA PRO A 49 13.01 -3.92 15.16
C PRO A 49 13.19 -5.24 14.41
N SER A 50 12.81 -6.35 15.04
CA SER A 50 12.81 -7.66 14.39
C SER A 50 11.73 -7.77 13.32
N GLU A 51 10.71 -6.90 13.36
CA GLU A 51 9.56 -6.93 12.45
C GLU A 51 9.29 -5.55 11.84
N LEU A 52 9.14 -5.54 10.51
CA LEU A 52 8.49 -4.46 9.78
C LEU A 52 7.11 -4.96 9.39
N ASN A 53 6.08 -4.44 10.05
CA ASN A 53 4.72 -4.99 9.98
C ASN A 53 3.89 -4.35 8.85
N VAL A 54 4.08 -3.04 8.64
CA VAL A 54 3.43 -2.29 7.57
C VAL A 54 4.43 -1.32 6.97
N LEU A 55 4.52 -1.28 5.65
CA LEU A 55 5.31 -0.28 4.92
C LEU A 55 4.35 0.59 4.11
N ILE A 56 4.60 1.89 4.07
CA ILE A 56 3.73 2.86 3.42
C ILE A 56 4.59 3.79 2.57
N GLU A 57 4.27 3.88 1.29
CA GLU A 57 4.78 4.93 0.40
C GLU A 57 3.61 5.78 -0.12
N HIS A 58 3.90 7.04 -0.40
CA HIS A 58 2.98 8.02 -0.96
C HIS A 58 3.55 8.62 -2.25
N GLU A 59 2.76 8.62 -3.31
CA GLU A 59 3.09 9.31 -4.56
C GLU A 59 2.07 10.41 -4.84
N GLN A 60 2.55 11.62 -5.11
CA GLN A 60 1.72 12.78 -5.46
C GLN A 60 1.63 13.03 -6.97
N GLY A 61 2.58 12.52 -7.75
CA GLY A 61 2.65 12.61 -9.20
C GLY A 61 2.30 11.30 -9.91
N ASP A 62 2.92 11.09 -11.07
CA ASP A 62 2.59 9.99 -11.98
C ASP A 62 3.54 8.78 -11.86
N ASN A 63 4.56 8.86 -11.00
CA ASN A 63 5.69 7.92 -10.91
C ASN A 63 5.54 6.85 -9.82
N VAL A 64 4.30 6.41 -9.58
CA VAL A 64 3.95 5.38 -8.58
C VAL A 64 4.77 4.07 -8.71
N GLU A 65 5.31 3.78 -9.88
CA GLU A 65 6.22 2.64 -10.10
C GLU A 65 7.53 2.76 -9.33
N GLU A 66 8.08 3.97 -9.13
CA GLU A 66 9.30 4.16 -8.34
C GLU A 66 9.06 3.77 -6.88
N GLU A 67 7.93 4.21 -6.33
CA GLU A 67 7.49 3.86 -4.98
C GLU A 67 7.20 2.36 -4.82
N MET A 68 6.60 1.74 -5.85
CA MET A 68 6.41 0.30 -5.87
C MET A 68 7.74 -0.46 -5.84
N TRP A 69 8.77 0.02 -6.57
CA TRP A 69 10.09 -0.61 -6.52
C TRP A 69 10.70 -0.56 -5.13
N LYS A 70 10.56 0.55 -4.41
CA LYS A 70 11.02 0.63 -3.01
C LYS A 70 10.36 -0.47 -2.19
N LEU A 71 9.03 -0.59 -2.24
CA LEU A 71 8.29 -1.57 -1.44
C LEU A 71 8.59 -3.03 -1.81
N ILE A 72 8.80 -3.35 -3.10
CA ILE A 72 9.05 -4.73 -3.56
C ILE A 72 10.22 -5.37 -2.82
N PHE A 73 11.28 -4.62 -2.54
CA PHE A 73 12.52 -5.18 -1.98
C PHE A 73 12.55 -5.28 -0.45
N TRP A 74 11.65 -4.60 0.25
CA TRP A 74 11.55 -4.72 1.71
C TRP A 74 10.69 -5.91 2.12
N ARG A 75 10.98 -6.55 3.24
CA ARG A 75 10.12 -7.62 3.79
C ARG A 75 9.09 -7.02 4.72
N SER A 76 7.81 -7.26 4.46
CA SER A 76 6.71 -6.86 5.34
C SER A 76 5.43 -7.62 5.00
N PRO A 77 4.62 -8.02 6.00
CA PRO A 77 3.30 -8.64 5.78
C PRO A 77 2.32 -7.75 5.01
N LEU A 78 2.40 -6.43 5.19
CA LEU A 78 1.58 -5.45 4.48
C LEU A 78 2.44 -4.34 3.87
N LYS A 79 2.21 -4.08 2.60
CA LYS A 79 2.83 -2.99 1.83
C LYS A 79 1.73 -2.13 1.24
N VAL A 80 1.76 -0.84 1.51
CA VAL A 80 0.71 0.11 1.13
C VAL A 80 1.30 1.16 0.21
N ILE A 81 0.65 1.40 -0.92
CA ILE A 81 0.96 2.53 -1.79
C ILE A 81 -0.26 3.43 -1.84
N ILE A 82 -0.06 4.69 -1.52
CA ILE A 82 -1.08 5.73 -1.61
C ILE A 82 -0.75 6.58 -2.83
N PHE A 83 -1.66 6.69 -3.80
CA PHE A 83 -1.47 7.54 -4.98
C PHE A 83 -2.81 8.08 -5.50
N TYR A 84 -2.75 8.92 -6.54
CA TYR A 84 -3.93 9.60 -7.06
C TYR A 84 -4.22 9.22 -8.51
N ASP A 85 -5.51 9.07 -8.82
CA ASP A 85 -6.03 8.99 -10.18
C ASP A 85 -6.39 10.39 -10.69
N TRP A 86 -6.51 10.54 -12.01
CA TRP A 86 -7.02 11.77 -12.64
C TRP A 86 -8.37 12.15 -12.04
N ASN A 87 -8.63 13.45 -11.90
CA ASN A 87 -9.96 13.89 -11.51
C ASN A 87 -10.98 13.63 -12.65
N GLU A 88 -12.25 13.58 -12.31
CA GLU A 88 -13.29 13.19 -13.29
C GLU A 88 -13.39 14.17 -14.47
N TYR A 89 -13.16 15.47 -14.25
CA TYR A 89 -13.13 16.46 -15.33
C TYR A 89 -11.90 16.33 -16.24
N GLU A 90 -10.77 15.82 -15.74
CA GLU A 90 -9.55 15.61 -16.52
C GLU A 90 -9.63 14.38 -17.42
N LYS A 91 -10.54 13.44 -17.15
CA LYS A 91 -10.76 12.19 -17.90
C LYS A 91 -11.43 12.38 -19.27
N THR A 92 -11.03 13.42 -20.00
CA THR A 92 -11.57 13.78 -21.32
C THR A 92 -11.11 12.84 -22.44
N THR A 93 -10.03 12.09 -22.25
CA THR A 93 -9.48 11.15 -23.24
C THR A 93 -9.59 9.70 -22.77
N ASN A 94 -9.65 8.75 -23.71
CA ASN A 94 -9.58 7.31 -23.37
C ASN A 94 -8.30 6.99 -22.58
N ALA A 95 -7.18 7.62 -22.95
CA ALA A 95 -5.91 7.46 -22.25
C ALA A 95 -6.02 7.81 -20.76
N ARG A 96 -6.67 8.92 -20.40
CA ARG A 96 -6.86 9.27 -18.98
C ARG A 96 -7.91 8.43 -18.27
N ARG A 97 -9.00 8.06 -18.95
CA ARG A 97 -10.05 7.18 -18.39
C ARG A 97 -9.52 5.81 -17.99
N GLU A 98 -8.64 5.24 -18.80
CA GLU A 98 -8.06 3.92 -18.58
C GLU A 98 -6.73 3.95 -17.81
N TRP A 99 -6.25 5.14 -17.40
CA TRP A 99 -4.93 5.30 -16.80
C TRP A 99 -4.79 4.46 -15.53
N LEU A 100 -5.78 4.52 -14.64
CA LEU A 100 -5.76 3.81 -13.37
C LEU A 100 -5.67 2.29 -13.57
N ASP A 101 -6.52 1.73 -14.44
CA ASP A 101 -6.54 0.30 -14.70
C ASP A 101 -5.20 -0.17 -15.26
N ARG A 102 -4.65 0.57 -16.24
CA ARG A 102 -3.32 0.27 -16.78
C ARG A 102 -2.21 0.38 -15.74
N LYS A 103 -2.29 1.35 -14.83
CA LYS A 103 -1.31 1.50 -13.74
C LYS A 103 -1.39 0.35 -12.76
N LEU A 104 -2.57 -0.03 -12.30
CA LEU A 104 -2.74 -1.16 -11.37
C LEU A 104 -2.24 -2.48 -11.97
N ILE A 105 -2.55 -2.74 -13.24
CA ILE A 105 -2.02 -3.91 -13.97
C ILE A 105 -0.49 -3.86 -14.00
N LYS A 106 0.09 -2.71 -14.36
CA LYS A 106 1.55 -2.54 -14.41
C LYS A 106 2.22 -2.76 -13.05
N LEU A 107 1.63 -2.28 -11.97
CA LEU A 107 2.16 -2.47 -10.60
C LEU A 107 2.15 -3.95 -10.20
N VAL A 108 1.08 -4.68 -10.52
CA VAL A 108 1.01 -6.12 -10.28
C VAL A 108 1.99 -6.89 -11.16
N ASP A 109 2.17 -6.48 -12.41
CA ASP A 109 3.17 -7.07 -13.31
C ASP A 109 4.60 -6.88 -12.80
N MET A 110 4.91 -5.71 -12.19
CA MET A 110 6.20 -5.47 -11.55
C MET A 110 6.45 -6.44 -10.40
N LEU A 111 5.45 -6.66 -9.55
CA LEU A 111 5.51 -7.65 -8.48
C LEU A 111 5.75 -9.06 -9.03
N ASN A 112 4.99 -9.47 -10.04
CA ASN A 112 5.12 -10.78 -10.66
C ASN A 112 6.52 -11.00 -11.26
N LYS A 113 7.08 -9.97 -11.90
CA LYS A 113 8.45 -10.01 -12.44
C LYS A 113 9.48 -10.17 -11.34
N ALA A 114 9.38 -9.40 -10.25
CA ALA A 114 10.30 -9.51 -9.13
C ALA A 114 10.24 -10.90 -8.47
N ASN A 115 9.02 -11.41 -8.26
CA ASN A 115 8.77 -12.73 -7.67
C ASN A 115 9.32 -13.90 -8.49
N ALA A 116 9.47 -13.73 -9.81
CA ALA A 116 10.09 -14.76 -10.66
C ALA A 116 11.58 -14.98 -10.34
N TYR A 117 12.27 -13.98 -9.77
CA TYR A 117 13.68 -14.08 -9.39
C TYR A 117 13.85 -14.34 -7.89
N PHE A 118 13.12 -13.59 -7.05
CA PHE A 118 13.13 -13.70 -5.60
C PHE A 118 11.70 -13.73 -5.08
N PRO A 119 11.13 -14.92 -4.85
CA PRO A 119 9.75 -15.05 -4.42
C PRO A 119 9.49 -14.34 -3.10
N GLU A 120 8.47 -13.49 -3.09
CA GLU A 120 7.90 -12.89 -1.89
C GLU A 120 7.25 -13.94 -0.98
N ASN A 121 7.12 -13.64 0.31
CA ASN A 121 6.32 -14.47 1.22
C ASN A 121 4.85 -14.50 0.75
N GLN A 122 4.25 -15.70 0.70
CA GLN A 122 2.85 -15.90 0.29
C GLN A 122 1.84 -15.12 1.15
N GLU A 123 2.23 -14.78 2.37
CA GLU A 123 1.43 -14.01 3.31
C GLU A 123 1.53 -12.49 3.10
N THR A 124 2.50 -12.01 2.31
CA THR A 124 2.66 -10.60 1.99
C THR A 124 1.50 -10.12 1.12
N ASN A 125 0.92 -8.98 1.50
CA ASN A 125 -0.16 -8.34 0.76
C ASN A 125 0.25 -6.92 0.34
N TYR A 126 -0.19 -6.54 -0.86
CA TYR A 126 -0.05 -5.18 -1.37
C TYR A 126 -1.43 -4.53 -1.40
N LEU A 127 -1.56 -3.38 -0.76
CA LEU A 127 -2.75 -2.55 -0.74
C LEU A 127 -2.47 -1.26 -1.51
N PHE A 128 -3.31 -0.98 -2.50
CA PHE A 128 -3.27 0.25 -3.27
C PHE A 128 -4.41 1.14 -2.76
N ILE A 129 -4.09 2.28 -2.14
CA ILE A 129 -5.08 3.28 -1.73
C ILE A 129 -5.06 4.39 -2.76
N ILE A 130 -6.19 4.59 -3.43
CA ILE A 130 -6.31 5.50 -4.56
C ILE A 130 -7.23 6.65 -4.21
N GLY A 131 -6.69 7.86 -4.22
CA GLY A 131 -7.48 9.09 -4.16
C GLY A 131 -7.93 9.50 -5.55
N ASN A 132 -9.21 9.83 -5.72
CA ASN A 132 -9.75 10.45 -6.93
C ASN A 132 -10.62 11.62 -6.52
N ARG A 133 -10.48 12.77 -7.18
CA ARG A 133 -11.33 13.93 -6.92
C ARG A 133 -12.36 14.08 -8.04
N VAL A 134 -13.53 14.62 -7.72
CA VAL A 134 -14.43 15.11 -8.76
C VAL A 134 -13.83 16.40 -9.34
N GLU A 135 -13.47 17.36 -8.48
CA GLU A 135 -12.84 18.64 -8.85
C GLU A 135 -11.50 18.86 -8.12
N LYS A 136 -10.64 19.70 -8.67
CA LYS A 136 -9.27 19.93 -8.15
C LYS A 136 -9.23 20.31 -6.66
N ASP A 137 -10.18 21.08 -6.16
CA ASP A 137 -10.17 21.61 -4.79
C ASP A 137 -11.03 20.81 -3.79
N GLN A 138 -11.64 19.71 -4.24
CA GLN A 138 -12.44 18.85 -3.37
C GLN A 138 -11.59 17.80 -2.65
N LEU A 139 -12.11 17.30 -1.52
CA LEU A 139 -11.51 16.14 -0.85
C LEU A 139 -11.54 14.92 -1.77
N PRO A 140 -10.48 14.09 -1.79
CA PRO A 140 -10.49 12.87 -2.58
C PRO A 140 -11.58 11.91 -2.10
N ASN A 141 -12.30 11.34 -3.04
CA ASN A 141 -12.99 10.06 -2.87
C ASN A 141 -11.93 8.96 -2.84
N TRP A 142 -11.93 8.18 -1.77
CA TRP A 142 -10.96 7.12 -1.59
C TRP A 142 -11.51 5.78 -2.10
N ARG A 143 -10.66 5.06 -2.82
CA ARG A 143 -10.87 3.68 -3.26
C ARG A 143 -9.68 2.84 -2.86
N TRP A 144 -9.83 1.54 -2.87
CA TRP A 144 -8.73 0.61 -2.67
C TRP A 144 -8.76 -0.55 -3.66
N ALA A 145 -7.57 -1.06 -3.98
CA ALA A 145 -7.36 -2.30 -4.70
C ALA A 145 -6.25 -3.10 -4.00
N SER A 146 -6.04 -4.34 -4.39
CA SER A 146 -4.92 -5.15 -3.92
C SER A 146 -4.30 -5.98 -5.04
N ASN A 147 -3.13 -6.55 -4.78
CA ASN A 147 -2.53 -7.53 -5.69
C ASN A 147 -3.39 -8.79 -5.90
N LYS A 148 -4.39 -9.03 -5.03
CA LYS A 148 -5.34 -10.14 -5.12
C LYS A 148 -6.69 -9.72 -5.72
N GLN A 149 -7.01 -8.43 -5.67
CA GLN A 149 -8.24 -7.83 -6.20
C GLN A 149 -7.90 -6.49 -6.85
N ILE A 150 -7.60 -6.55 -8.14
CA ILE A 150 -7.09 -5.38 -8.89
C ILE A 150 -8.21 -4.35 -9.14
N GLN A 151 -9.47 -4.78 -9.17
CA GLN A 151 -10.61 -3.89 -9.40
C GLN A 151 -10.83 -2.94 -8.21
N PRO A 152 -10.67 -1.61 -8.39
CA PRO A 152 -10.82 -0.65 -7.30
C PRO A 152 -12.23 -0.68 -6.71
N THR A 153 -12.30 -0.77 -5.39
CA THR A 153 -13.54 -0.75 -4.62
C THR A 153 -13.56 0.50 -3.74
N SER A 154 -14.68 1.21 -3.68
CA SER A 154 -14.84 2.34 -2.75
C SER A 154 -14.71 1.86 -1.30
N PHE A 155 -14.19 2.70 -0.41
CA PHE A 155 -14.33 2.43 1.02
C PHE A 155 -15.82 2.53 1.39
N VAL A 156 -16.42 1.40 1.75
CA VAL A 156 -17.82 1.35 2.18
C VAL A 156 -17.88 1.80 3.64
N GLY A 157 -18.32 3.04 3.89
CA GLY A 157 -18.66 3.55 5.22
C GLY A 157 -17.54 4.34 5.92
N GLY A 158 -17.72 5.65 5.98
CA GLY A 158 -17.25 6.51 7.06
C GLY A 158 -18.36 6.69 8.10
#